data_AF-A0A563EYC2-F1
#
_entry.id   AF-A0A563EYC2-F1
#
_cell.length_a   1.000
_cell.length_b   1.000
_cell.length_c   1.000
_cell.angle_alpha   90.00
_cell.angle_beta   90.00
_cell.angle_gamma   90.00
#
_symmetry.space_group_name_H-M   'P 1'
#
loop_
_entity.id
_entity.type
_entity.pdbx_description
1 polymer ?
#
loop_
_entity_poly.entity_id
_entity_poly.type
_entity_poly.pdbx_seq_one_letter_code
_entity_poly.pdbx_strand_id
1 'polypeptide(L)'
;MGDQFSVQLDNLDSLAKNRLPGMSRCLSQVLGHLNRTVDESYGAFVAVGSQEHLYEGVKREWDPTADFMQRVLRDNVENLELAARAIGEIAHRYRQADGQA
;
A
#
# COMPACT_ATOMS: atom_id res chain seq x y z
N MET A 1 41.64 -9.52 -5.86
CA MET A 1 40.95 -8.33 -5.32
C MET A 1 39.51 -8.48 -5.73
N GLY A 2 38.70 -9.07 -4.85
CA GLY A 2 37.31 -9.39 -5.16
C GLY A 2 36.51 -8.11 -5.33
N ASP A 3 35.65 -8.08 -6.35
CA ASP A 3 34.64 -7.04 -6.54
C ASP A 3 33.85 -6.90 -5.25
N GLN A 4 34.24 -5.92 -4.45
CA GLN A 4 33.50 -5.51 -3.27
C GLN A 4 32.21 -4.94 -3.83
N PHE A 5 31.12 -5.72 -3.73
CA PHE A 5 29.77 -5.20 -3.80
C PHE A 5 29.68 -4.10 -2.75
N SER A 6 29.99 -2.85 -3.11
CA SER A 6 29.76 -1.69 -2.26
C SER A 6 28.26 -1.45 -2.28
N VAL A 7 27.50 -2.39 -1.70
CA VAL A 7 26.12 -2.16 -1.34
C VAL A 7 26.17 -0.90 -0.49
N GLN A 8 25.59 0.18 -1.00
CA GLN A 8 25.49 1.42 -0.25
C GLN A 8 24.49 1.15 0.88
N LEU A 9 24.98 0.61 1.99
CA LEU A 9 24.17 0.13 3.12
C LEU A 9 23.27 1.24 3.65
N ASP A 10 23.77 2.48 3.66
CA ASP A 10 22.99 3.68 3.99
C ASP A 10 21.78 3.88 3.06
N ASN A 11 21.91 3.55 1.78
CA ASN A 11 20.81 3.65 0.83
C ASN A 11 19.79 2.52 1.02
N LEU A 12 20.21 1.31 1.37
CA LEU A 12 19.29 0.24 1.73
C LEU A 12 18.55 0.57 3.03
N ASP A 13 19.25 1.08 4.04
CA ASP A 13 18.66 1.51 5.29
C ASP A 13 17.67 2.67 5.07
N SER A 14 18.03 3.66 4.26
CA SER A 14 17.13 4.77 3.92
C SER A 14 15.89 4.28 3.16
N LEU A 15 16.05 3.33 2.24
CA LEU A 15 14.94 2.73 1.51
C LEU A 15 14.00 1.96 2.44
N ALA A 16 14.54 1.11 3.32
CA ALA A 16 13.78 0.28 4.25
C ALA A 16 13.12 1.07 5.39
N LYS A 17 13.80 2.07 5.95
CA LYS A 17 13.33 2.80 7.14
C LYS A 17 12.46 4.01 6.81
N ASN A 18 12.70 4.65 5.66
CA ASN A 18 12.05 5.93 5.34
C ASN A 18 11.16 5.84 4.11
N ARG A 19 11.72 5.43 2.96
CA ARG A 19 11.01 5.57 1.68
C ARG A 19 9.85 4.58 1.55
N LEU A 20 10.10 3.28 1.74
CA LEU A 20 9.06 2.26 1.59
C LEU A 20 7.95 2.40 2.66
N PRO A 21 8.27 2.63 3.96
CA PRO A 21 7.23 2.93 4.95
C PRO A 21 6.46 4.23 4.64
N GLY A 22 7.13 5.25 4.11
CA GLY A 22 6.48 6.50 3.69
C GLY A 22 5.48 6.27 2.55
N MET A 23 5.85 5.46 1.55
CA MET A 23 4.95 5.07 0.46
C MET A 23 3.78 4.23 0.96
N SER A 24 4.03 3.23 1.82
CA SER A 24 2.97 2.42 2.44
C SER A 24 1.97 3.28 3.22
N ARG A 25 2.45 4.27 3.98
CA ARG A 25 1.58 5.22 4.70
C ARG A 25 0.70 6.03 3.75
N CYS A 26 1.27 6.52 2.65
CA CYS A 26 0.53 7.28 1.65
C CYS A 26 -0.58 6.42 1.02
N LEU A 27 -0.27 5.18 0.62
CA LEU A 27 -1.26 4.27 0.05
C LEU A 27 -2.33 3.88 1.06
N SER A 28 -1.95 3.67 2.33
CA SER A 28 -2.90 3.44 3.43
C SER A 28 -3.87 4.61 3.62
N GLN A 29 -3.38 5.86 3.48
CA GLN A 29 -4.24 7.03 3.53
C GLN A 29 -5.21 7.08 2.35
N VAL A 30 -4.73 6.81 1.13
CA VAL A 30 -5.59 6.74 -0.07
C VAL A 30 -6.65 5.66 0.08
N LEU A 31 -6.29 4.47 0.58
CA LEU A 31 -7.25 3.40 0.89
C LEU A 31 -8.29 3.85 1.92
N GLY A 32 -7.87 4.57 2.97
CA GLY A 32 -8.79 5.14 3.96
C GLY A 32 -9.72 6.20 3.39
N HIS A 33 -9.29 6.98 2.39
CA HIS A 33 -10.17 7.88 1.65
C HIS A 33 -11.18 7.12 0.79
N LEU A 34 -10.72 6.12 0.04
CA LEU A 34 -11.58 5.29 -0.80
C LEU A 34 -12.66 4.57 0.01
N ASN A 35 -12.30 3.97 1.16
CA ASN A 35 -13.25 3.29 2.03
C ASN A 35 -14.37 4.23 2.50
N ARG A 36 -14.02 5.46 2.93
CA ARG A 36 -15.01 6.46 3.31
C ARG A 36 -15.92 6.85 2.15
N THR A 37 -15.36 7.05 0.96
CA THR A 37 -16.15 7.35 -0.24
C THR A 37 -17.11 6.21 -0.59
N VAL A 38 -16.69 4.95 -0.44
CA VAL A 38 -17.56 3.78 -0.65
C VAL A 38 -18.72 3.79 0.36
N ASP A 39 -18.43 3.98 1.64
CA ASP A 39 -19.44 4.02 2.70
C ASP A 39 -20.47 5.16 2.48
N GLU A 40 -19.99 6.36 2.12
CA GLU A 40 -20.83 7.51 1.81
C GLU A 40 -21.66 7.30 0.53
N SER A 41 -21.06 6.66 -0.49
CA SER A 41 -21.72 6.41 -1.77
C SER A 41 -22.88 5.42 -1.67
N TYR A 42 -22.85 4.50 -0.70
CA TYR A 42 -23.95 3.55 -0.49
C TYR A 42 -25.30 4.24 -0.26
N GLY A 43 -25.29 5.34 0.49
CA GLY A 43 -26.47 6.19 0.70
C GLY A 43 -26.89 7.00 -0.54
N ALA A 44 -25.99 7.24 -1.49
CA ALA A 44 -26.30 7.94 -2.74
C ALA A 44 -27.01 7.03 -3.77
N PHE A 45 -26.80 5.71 -3.69
CA PHE A 45 -27.43 4.73 -4.60
C PHE A 45 -28.80 4.24 -4.11
N VAL A 46 -29.16 4.50 -2.85
CA VAL A 46 -30.42 4.08 -2.23
C VAL A 46 -31.22 5.33 -1.87
N ALA A 47 -32.40 5.51 -2.48
CA ALA A 47 -33.30 6.57 -2.06
C ALA A 47 -33.73 6.33 -0.60
N VAL A 48 -33.36 7.23 0.30
CA VAL A 48 -33.78 7.15 1.71
C VAL A 48 -35.31 7.23 1.75
N GLY A 49 -35.97 6.11 2.08
CA GLY A 49 -37.43 6.03 2.20
C GLY A 49 -38.18 5.52 0.96
N SER A 50 -37.48 5.08 -0.10
CA SER A 50 -38.12 4.36 -1.22
C SER A 50 -37.34 3.10 -1.60
N GLN A 51 -38.01 2.11 -2.20
CA GLN A 51 -37.36 0.91 -2.75
C GLN A 51 -36.75 1.16 -4.14
N GLU A 52 -36.76 2.40 -4.64
CA GLU A 52 -36.24 2.71 -5.97
C GLU A 52 -34.74 2.98 -5.94
N HIS A 53 -33.98 2.16 -6.66
CA HIS A 53 -32.56 2.36 -6.89
C HIS A 53 -32.35 3.44 -7.97
N LEU A 54 -32.26 4.70 -7.56
CA LEU A 54 -32.16 5.87 -8.46
C LEU A 54 -30.98 5.77 -9.45
N TYR A 55 -29.95 4.98 -9.13
CA TYR A 55 -28.73 4.85 -9.92
C TYR A 55 -28.19 3.40 -9.98
N GLU A 56 -29.06 2.40 -10.09
CA GLU A 56 -28.65 0.99 -10.06
C GLU A 56 -27.59 0.62 -11.12
N GLY A 57 -27.70 1.20 -12.33
CA GLY A 57 -26.70 0.98 -13.39
C GLY A 57 -25.31 1.50 -13.02
N VAL A 58 -25.23 2.67 -12.39
CA VAL A 58 -23.96 3.23 -11.92
C VAL A 58 -23.40 2.40 -10.76
N LYS A 59 -24.27 1.95 -9.86
CA LYS A 59 -23.89 1.09 -8.73
C LYS A 59 -23.22 -0.21 -9.20
N ARG A 60 -23.75 -0.84 -10.24
CA ARG A 60 -23.22 -2.11 -10.82
C ARG A 60 -21.79 -1.98 -11.34
N GLU A 61 -21.40 -0.80 -11.81
CA GLU A 61 -20.03 -0.54 -12.27
C GLU A 61 -19.14 -0.02 -11.13
N TRP A 62 -19.73 0.79 -10.23
CA TRP A 62 -19.03 1.41 -9.11
C TRP A 62 -18.54 0.39 -8.08
N ASP A 63 -19.41 -0.49 -7.58
CA ASP A 63 -19.06 -1.46 -6.55
C ASP A 63 -17.86 -2.35 -6.92
N PRO A 64 -17.83 -3.02 -8.10
CA PRO A 64 -16.70 -3.88 -8.44
C PRO A 64 -15.43 -3.07 -8.70
N THR A 65 -15.55 -1.85 -9.24
CA THR A 65 -14.40 -0.96 -9.46
C THR A 65 -13.80 -0.53 -8.13
N ALA A 66 -14.63 -0.13 -7.17
CA ALA A 66 -14.19 0.27 -5.85
C ALA A 66 -13.54 -0.90 -5.09
N ASP A 67 -14.15 -2.09 -5.10
CA ASP A 67 -13.58 -3.30 -4.50
C ASP A 67 -12.23 -3.67 -5.14
N PHE A 68 -12.13 -3.64 -6.47
CA PHE A 68 -10.87 -3.88 -7.17
C PHE A 68 -9.78 -2.89 -6.73
N MET A 69 -10.10 -1.59 -6.69
CA MET A 69 -9.16 -0.57 -6.27
C MET A 69 -8.75 -0.71 -4.79
N GLN A 70 -9.68 -1.06 -3.90
CA GLN A 70 -9.40 -1.34 -2.50
C GLN A 70 -8.42 -2.51 -2.33
N ARG A 71 -8.60 -3.59 -3.10
CA ARG A 71 -7.70 -4.75 -3.10
C ARG A 71 -6.31 -4.37 -3.60
N VAL A 72 -6.22 -3.70 -4.75
CA VAL A 72 -4.94 -3.24 -5.31
C VAL A 72 -4.17 -2.35 -4.34
N LEU A 73 -4.86 -1.42 -3.67
CA LEU A 73 -4.22 -0.55 -2.67
C LEU A 73 -3.73 -1.33 -1.46
N ARG A 74 -4.52 -2.28 -0.96
CA ARG A 74 -4.14 -3.14 0.17
C ARG A 74 -2.93 -4.01 -0.16
N ASP A 75 -2.96 -4.68 -1.31
CA ASP A 75 -1.85 -5.53 -1.77
C ASP A 75 -0.57 -4.71 -1.92
N ASN A 76 -0.66 -3.49 -2.45
CA ASN A 76 0.51 -2.61 -2.57
C ASN A 76 1.05 -2.14 -1.21
N VAL A 77 0.18 -1.85 -0.23
CA VAL A 77 0.60 -1.53 1.14
C VAL A 77 1.37 -2.70 1.73
N GLU A 78 0.81 -3.91 1.67
CA GLU A 78 1.44 -5.13 2.18
C GLU A 78 2.77 -5.42 1.48
N ASN A 79 2.82 -5.30 0.16
CA ASN A 79 4.05 -5.49 -0.64
C ASN A 79 5.15 -4.50 -0.25
N LEU A 80 4.81 -3.21 -0.02
CA LEU A 80 5.78 -2.21 0.40
C LEU A 80 6.33 -2.49 1.81
N GLU A 81 5.48 -2.97 2.72
CA GLU A 81 5.91 -3.36 4.06
C GLU A 81 6.81 -4.60 4.05
N LEU A 82 6.47 -5.60 3.23
CA LEU A 82 7.30 -6.79 3.03
C LEU A 82 8.65 -6.42 2.39
N ALA A 83 8.64 -5.57 1.37
CA ALA A 83 9.86 -5.08 0.73
C ALA A 83 10.74 -4.31 1.73
N ALA A 84 10.14 -3.46 2.58
CA ALA A 84 10.88 -2.73 3.62
C ALA A 84 11.57 -3.69 4.60
N ARG A 85 10.87 -4.73 5.06
CA ARG A 85 11.43 -5.76 5.95
C ARG A 85 12.57 -6.53 5.27
N ALA A 86 12.36 -6.98 4.03
CA ALA A 86 13.35 -7.74 3.28
C ALA A 86 14.63 -6.92 3.04
N ILE A 87 14.50 -5.66 2.63
CA ILE A 87 15.66 -4.77 2.42
C ILE A 87 16.38 -4.49 3.74
N GLY A 88 15.64 -4.27 4.82
CA GLY A 88 16.23 -4.11 6.16
C GLY A 88 17.02 -5.33 6.60
N GLU A 89 16.51 -6.54 6.33
CA GLU A 89 17.20 -7.79 6.63
C GLU A 89 18.45 -7.98 5.77
N ILE A 90 18.38 -7.66 4.46
CA ILE A 90 19.53 -7.69 3.57
C ILE A 90 20.62 -6.75 4.08
N ALA A 91 20.29 -5.50 4.40
CA ALA A 91 21.24 -4.52 4.94
C ALA A 91 21.88 -5.00 6.25
N HIS A 92 21.10 -5.64 7.12
CA HIS A 92 21.60 -6.21 8.37
C HIS A 92 22.61 -7.34 8.13
N ARG A 93 22.29 -8.29 7.22
CA ARG A 93 23.18 -9.42 6.90
C ARG A 93 24.49 -8.96 6.28
N TYR A 94 24.47 -7.93 5.43
CA TYR A 94 25.70 -7.35 4.89
C TYR A 94 26.57 -6.71 5.98
N ARG A 95 25.98 -5.96 6.93
CA ARG A 95 26.74 -5.40 8.07
C ARG A 95 27.40 -6.47 8.94
N GLN A 96 26.71 -7.59 9.17
CA GLN A 96 27.29 -8.73 9.89
C GLN A 96 28.44 -9.38 9.11
N ALA A 97 28.30 -9.53 7.80
CA ALA A 97 29.34 -10.12 6.93
C ALA A 97 30.60 -9.22 6.82
N ASP A 98 30.43 -7.90 6.83
CA ASP A 98 31.51 -6.92 6.75
C ASP A 98 32.13 -6.58 8.13
N GLY A 99 31.67 -7.22 9.21
CA GLY A 99 32.20 -7.01 10.57
C GLY A 99 31.87 -5.63 11.16
N GLN A 100 30.87 -4.92 10.62
CA GLN A 100 30.42 -3.59 11.07
C GLN A 100 29.30 -3.68 12.13
N ALA A 101 29.27 -4.77 12.91
CA ALA A 101 28.22 -5.05 13.90
C ALA A 101 28.32 -4.14 15.14
#